data_AF-A0A9Q0FNT5-F1
#
_entry.id   AF-A0A9Q0FNT5-F1
#
_cell.length_a   1.000
_cell.length_b   1.000
_cell.length_c   1.000
_cell.angle_alpha   90.00
_cell.angle_beta   90.00
_cell.angle_gamma   90.00
#
_symmetry.space_group_name_H-M   'P 1'
#
loop_
_entity.id
_entity.type
_entity.pdbx_description
1 polymer ?
#
loop_
_entity_poly.entity_id
_entity_poly.type
_entity_poly.pdbx_seq_one_letter_code
_entity_poly.pdbx_strand_id
1 'polypeptide(L)'
;MKKIGMLLMGCGGVGRQLLHHIISCRSLHAKQGVHLRVVGVCDSKGLVVASDVLSEELNDELLSQVCRLKLAGSSLSNLADSGRCLVYGDQESGKRIMDVAARLGKSTGLAFVDCSASSETVGVLSRVVDLGCCVVLANKKPLTCPMEHYDKLVKYPRRIRHESTVGAGLPVIASLNRMLSSGDPVHRIVGSLSGTLGYVMSEVEDGKPLSEVVKAAKSLGFTEPDPRDDLSGMDVARKALILARLLGRRINMDSIKIESLYPNNMAPDVMSVEEFLGSSIALLDKDVAERVRKAASSGNVLRYVCVIEGSRCEVGIQELPKNSPLGRLRGSDNVVKLKFFF
;
A
#
# COMPACT_ATOMS: atom_id res chain seq x y z
N MET A 1 -19.48 24.20 -8.25
CA MET A 1 -18.75 22.90 -8.22
C MET A 1 -17.26 23.18 -8.01
N LYS A 2 -16.65 22.62 -6.96
CA LYS A 2 -15.23 22.80 -6.65
C LYS A 2 -14.38 21.91 -7.57
N LYS A 3 -13.51 22.53 -8.37
CA LYS A 3 -12.56 21.83 -9.23
C LYS A 3 -11.29 21.52 -8.43
N ILE A 4 -10.90 20.25 -8.35
CA ILE A 4 -9.71 19.81 -7.62
C ILE A 4 -8.74 19.19 -8.63
N GLY A 5 -7.59 19.83 -8.84
CA GLY A 5 -6.54 19.28 -9.70
C GLY A 5 -5.87 18.07 -9.05
N MET A 6 -5.58 17.04 -9.83
CA MET A 6 -4.78 15.90 -9.38
C MET A 6 -3.79 15.41 -10.43
N LEU A 7 -2.62 14.99 -9.96
CA LEU A 7 -1.60 14.31 -10.75
C LEU A 7 -1.40 12.92 -10.16
N LEU A 8 -1.64 11.89 -10.96
CA LEU A 8 -1.47 10.49 -10.57
C LEU A 8 -0.05 10.02 -10.84
N MET A 9 0.64 9.53 -9.82
CA MET A 9 1.93 8.86 -9.93
C MET A 9 1.75 7.35 -9.78
N GLY A 10 2.17 6.59 -10.78
CA GLY A 10 2.02 5.14 -10.82
C GLY A 10 0.67 4.71 -11.38
N CYS A 11 0.64 4.42 -12.68
CA CYS A 11 -0.54 3.90 -13.38
C CYS A 11 -0.52 2.35 -13.51
N GLY A 12 -0.20 1.65 -12.41
CA GLY A 12 -0.28 0.19 -12.30
C GLY A 12 -1.71 -0.28 -12.00
N GLY A 13 -1.86 -1.44 -11.32
CA GLY A 13 -3.18 -1.98 -10.96
C GLY A 13 -4.05 -0.99 -10.17
N VAL A 14 -3.53 -0.44 -9.07
CA VAL A 14 -4.25 0.53 -8.22
C VAL A 14 -4.52 1.84 -8.97
N GLY A 15 -3.52 2.39 -9.66
CA GLY A 15 -3.66 3.65 -10.39
C GLY A 15 -4.70 3.58 -11.50
N ARG A 16 -4.71 2.49 -12.29
CA ARG A 16 -5.74 2.26 -13.33
C ARG A 16 -7.14 2.15 -12.72
N GLN A 17 -7.28 1.41 -11.62
CA GLN A 17 -8.59 1.27 -10.96
C GLN A 17 -9.09 2.61 -10.41
N LEU A 18 -8.19 3.45 -9.88
CA LEU A 18 -8.52 4.80 -9.45
C LEU A 18 -9.03 5.65 -10.62
N LEU A 19 -8.34 5.65 -11.77
CA LEU A 19 -8.79 6.38 -12.96
C LEU A 19 -10.16 5.88 -13.42
N HIS A 20 -10.36 4.57 -13.48
CA HIS A 20 -11.65 3.97 -13.82
C HIS A 20 -12.75 4.42 -12.85
N HIS A 21 -12.50 4.37 -11.53
CA HIS A 21 -13.43 4.87 -10.52
C HIS A 21 -13.75 6.36 -10.70
N ILE A 22 -12.75 7.20 -11.02
CA ILE A 22 -12.99 8.62 -11.25
C ILE A 22 -13.98 8.84 -12.40
N ILE A 23 -13.80 8.12 -13.51
CA ILE A 23 -14.66 8.19 -14.70
C ILE A 23 -16.07 7.67 -14.37
N SER A 24 -16.17 6.47 -13.78
CA SER A 24 -17.46 5.85 -13.46
C SER A 24 -18.25 6.63 -12.40
N CYS A 25 -17.58 7.39 -11.53
CA CYS A 25 -18.20 8.13 -10.42
C CYS A 25 -18.33 9.64 -10.69
N ARG A 26 -18.18 10.14 -11.92
CA ARG A 26 -18.36 11.57 -12.25
C ARG A 26 -19.67 12.15 -11.73
N SER A 27 -20.78 11.42 -11.91
CA SER A 27 -22.11 11.85 -11.44
C SER A 27 -22.20 11.94 -9.91
N LEU A 28 -21.54 11.03 -9.18
CA LEU A 28 -21.46 11.06 -7.73
C LEU A 28 -20.63 12.26 -7.25
N HIS A 29 -19.47 12.51 -7.85
CA HIS A 29 -18.64 13.68 -7.53
C HIS A 29 -19.42 14.99 -7.77
N ALA A 30 -20.14 15.09 -8.88
CA ALA A 30 -20.96 16.26 -9.20
C ALA A 30 -22.06 16.49 -8.15
N LYS A 31 -22.75 15.43 -7.69
CA LYS A 31 -23.73 15.50 -6.58
C LYS A 31 -23.09 15.95 -5.26
N GLN A 32 -21.83 15.60 -5.02
CA GLN A 32 -21.04 16.08 -3.88
C GLN A 32 -20.46 17.48 -4.09
N GLY A 33 -20.76 18.13 -5.22
CA GLY A 33 -20.29 19.46 -5.56
C GLY A 33 -18.80 19.53 -5.93
N VAL A 34 -18.18 18.40 -6.29
CA VAL A 34 -16.74 18.27 -6.61
C VAL A 34 -16.54 17.78 -8.04
N HIS A 35 -15.48 18.26 -8.70
CA HIS A 35 -14.98 17.70 -9.95
C HIS A 35 -13.48 17.44 -9.85
N LEU A 36 -13.09 16.17 -9.96
CA LEU A 36 -11.69 15.74 -9.90
C LEU A 36 -11.06 15.90 -11.28
N ARG A 37 -10.19 16.89 -11.43
CA ARG A 37 -9.50 17.21 -12.68
C ARG A 37 -8.19 16.46 -12.74
N VAL A 38 -8.12 15.38 -13.51
CA VAL A 38 -6.84 14.69 -13.74
C VAL A 38 -6.03 15.53 -14.71
N VAL A 39 -5.02 16.23 -14.21
CA VAL A 39 -4.17 17.10 -15.04
C VAL A 39 -2.94 16.37 -15.56
N GLY A 40 -2.57 15.25 -14.95
CA GLY A 40 -1.49 14.41 -15.44
C GLY A 40 -1.49 13.01 -14.82
N VAL A 41 -0.86 12.08 -15.54
CA VAL A 41 -0.64 10.69 -15.13
C VAL A 41 0.79 10.31 -15.50
N CYS A 42 1.58 9.79 -14.57
CA CYS A 42 2.91 9.26 -14.84
C CYS A 42 3.05 7.78 -14.46
N ASP A 43 3.91 7.08 -15.18
CA ASP A 43 4.45 5.78 -14.82
C ASP A 43 5.98 5.89 -14.64
N SER A 44 6.69 4.77 -14.61
CA SER A 44 8.15 4.75 -14.45
C SER A 44 8.92 5.16 -15.70
N LYS A 45 8.25 5.47 -16.81
CA LYS A 45 8.87 5.69 -18.12
C LYS A 45 8.38 6.97 -18.82
N GLY A 46 7.28 7.55 -18.37
CA GLY A 46 6.81 8.82 -18.91
C GLY A 46 5.66 9.45 -18.15
N LEU A 47 5.31 10.66 -18.59
CA LEU A 47 4.26 11.52 -18.08
C LEU A 47 3.36 11.94 -19.23
N VAL A 48 2.04 11.80 -19.04
CA VAL A 48 1.01 12.43 -19.88
C VAL A 48 0.41 13.57 -19.07
N VAL A 49 0.35 14.76 -19.63
CA VAL A 49 -0.16 15.96 -18.95
C VAL A 49 -1.04 16.78 -19.89
N ALA A 50 -2.05 17.46 -19.35
CA ALA A 50 -2.90 18.36 -20.13
C ALA A 50 -2.04 19.51 -20.72
N SER A 51 -2.36 19.95 -21.95
CA SER A 51 -1.59 20.98 -22.65
C SER A 51 -1.55 22.29 -21.86
N ASP A 52 -2.68 22.72 -21.31
CA ASP A 52 -2.75 23.78 -20.29
C ASP A 52 -3.35 23.27 -18.97
N VAL A 53 -2.49 22.97 -18.00
CA VAL A 53 -2.92 22.46 -16.68
C VAL A 53 -3.79 23.43 -15.87
N LEU A 54 -3.80 24.73 -16.20
CA LEU A 54 -4.64 25.72 -15.50
C LEU A 54 -6.11 25.60 -15.91
N SER A 55 -6.37 25.42 -17.20
CA SER A 55 -7.73 25.42 -17.76
C SER A 55 -8.22 24.04 -18.22
N GLU A 56 -7.31 23.15 -18.62
CA GLU A 56 -7.60 21.84 -19.21
C GLU A 56 -7.31 20.65 -18.28
N GLU A 57 -7.88 19.50 -18.64
CA GLU A 57 -7.70 18.20 -17.98
C GLU A 57 -7.60 17.09 -19.03
N LEU A 58 -7.07 15.94 -18.63
CA LEU A 58 -7.18 14.72 -19.42
C LEU A 58 -8.64 14.25 -19.38
N ASN A 59 -9.32 14.27 -20.53
CA ASN A 59 -10.72 13.88 -20.63
C ASN A 59 -10.91 12.37 -20.41
N ASP A 60 -12.15 11.94 -20.18
CA ASP A 60 -12.47 10.56 -19.83
C ASP A 60 -12.08 9.56 -20.95
N GLU A 61 -12.08 9.98 -22.22
CA GLU A 61 -11.62 9.18 -23.36
C GLU A 61 -10.11 8.91 -23.29
N LEU A 62 -9.31 9.95 -23.04
CA LEU A 62 -7.86 9.85 -22.90
C LEU A 62 -7.47 9.06 -21.65
N LEU A 63 -8.17 9.26 -20.53
CA LEU A 63 -7.97 8.45 -19.31
C LEU A 63 -8.30 6.97 -19.56
N SER A 64 -9.34 6.68 -20.35
CA SER A 64 -9.67 5.31 -20.75
C SER A 64 -8.62 4.72 -21.69
N GLN A 65 -8.03 5.52 -22.58
CA GLN A 65 -6.90 5.12 -23.42
C GLN A 65 -5.65 4.81 -22.58
N VAL A 66 -5.32 5.65 -21.60
CA VAL A 66 -4.24 5.41 -20.63
C VAL A 66 -4.45 4.08 -19.91
N CYS A 67 -5.67 3.81 -19.42
CA CYS A 67 -5.99 2.54 -18.76
C CYS A 67 -5.80 1.32 -19.67
N ARG A 68 -6.27 1.38 -20.93
CA ARG A 68 -6.11 0.30 -21.92
C ARG A 68 -4.66 0.04 -22.26
N LEU A 69 -3.90 1.11 -22.51
CA LEU A 69 -2.48 1.02 -22.83
C LEU A 69 -1.68 0.36 -21.68
N LYS A 70 -1.94 0.81 -20.45
CA LYS A 70 -1.26 0.25 -19.26
C LYS A 70 -1.69 -1.18 -18.95
N LEU A 71 -2.95 -1.56 -19.24
CA LEU A 71 -3.41 -2.94 -19.14
C LEU A 71 -2.68 -3.85 -20.14
N ALA A 72 -2.37 -3.37 -21.33
CA ALA A 72 -1.58 -4.06 -22.35
C ALA A 72 -0.06 -4.09 -22.04
N GLY A 73 0.37 -3.65 -20.85
CA GLY A 73 1.78 -3.65 -20.45
C GLY A 73 2.64 -2.56 -21.11
N SER A 74 2.05 -1.67 -21.91
CA SER A 74 2.77 -0.61 -22.61
C SER A 74 3.09 0.58 -21.67
N SER A 75 4.04 1.42 -22.08
CA SER A 75 4.41 2.64 -21.34
C SER A 75 3.61 3.85 -21.82
N LEU A 76 3.35 4.80 -20.91
CA LEU A 76 2.74 6.08 -21.26
C LEU A 76 3.52 6.87 -22.32
N SER A 77 4.84 6.67 -22.44
CA SER A 77 5.65 7.28 -23.50
C SER A 77 5.26 6.86 -24.92
N ASN A 78 4.46 5.79 -25.07
CA ASN A 78 3.97 5.32 -26.35
C ASN A 78 2.70 6.05 -26.82
N LEU A 79 2.15 6.94 -25.99
CA LEU A 79 1.07 7.83 -26.42
C LEU A 79 1.66 8.93 -27.30
N ALA A 80 0.94 9.28 -28.36
CA ALA A 80 1.27 10.44 -29.16
C ALA A 80 0.73 11.71 -28.50
N ASP A 81 1.45 12.82 -28.70
CA ASP A 81 0.92 14.14 -28.41
C ASP A 81 -0.40 14.36 -29.17
N SER A 82 -1.29 15.10 -28.54
CA SER A 82 -2.52 15.59 -29.18
C SER A 82 -2.70 17.05 -28.81
N GLY A 83 -3.59 17.78 -29.50
CA GLY A 83 -3.87 19.18 -29.14
C GLY A 83 -4.28 19.39 -27.66
N ARG A 84 -4.69 18.33 -26.96
CA ARG A 84 -5.17 18.35 -25.57
C ARG A 84 -4.22 17.71 -24.56
N CYS A 85 -3.13 17.06 -24.99
CA CYS A 85 -2.15 16.49 -24.07
C CYS A 85 -0.74 16.45 -24.65
N LEU A 86 0.23 16.54 -23.73
CA LEU A 86 1.65 16.44 -24.01
C LEU A 86 2.21 15.20 -23.31
N VAL A 87 3.09 14.48 -24.01
CA VAL A 87 3.74 13.26 -23.54
C VAL A 87 5.23 13.53 -23.38
N TYR A 88 5.74 13.22 -22.19
CA TYR A 88 7.14 13.40 -21.83
C TYR A 88 7.76 12.06 -21.46
N GLY A 89 8.99 11.84 -21.92
CA GLY A 89 9.80 10.70 -21.48
C GLY A 89 10.28 10.83 -20.04
N ASP A 90 10.89 9.77 -19.52
CA ASP A 90 11.38 9.67 -18.14
C ASP A 90 12.27 10.85 -17.72
N GLN A 91 13.28 11.20 -18.53
CA GLN A 91 14.25 12.25 -18.23
C GLN A 91 13.63 13.64 -18.02
N GLU A 92 12.50 13.93 -18.68
CA GLU A 92 11.82 15.23 -18.61
C GLU A 92 10.66 15.23 -17.61
N SER A 93 10.14 14.05 -17.28
CA SER A 93 8.95 13.87 -16.44
C SER A 93 9.11 14.53 -15.07
N GLY A 94 10.27 14.37 -14.43
CA GLY A 94 10.54 14.98 -13.12
C GLY A 94 10.47 16.51 -13.14
N LYS A 95 11.05 17.15 -14.16
CA LYS A 95 11.01 18.61 -14.31
C LYS A 95 9.58 19.09 -14.54
N ARG A 96 8.84 18.42 -15.42
CA ARG A 96 7.45 18.77 -15.72
C ARG A 96 6.51 18.60 -14.54
N ILE A 97 6.68 17.54 -13.74
CA ILE A 97 5.94 17.37 -12.48
C ILE A 97 6.14 18.58 -11.56
N MET A 98 7.38 19.06 -11.41
CA MET A 98 7.69 20.22 -10.58
C MET A 98 7.10 21.52 -11.15
N ASP A 99 7.13 21.70 -12.48
CA ASP A 99 6.50 22.84 -13.14
C ASP A 99 4.98 22.88 -12.86
N VAL A 100 4.30 21.73 -12.99
CA VAL A 100 2.86 21.60 -12.69
C VAL A 100 2.58 21.89 -11.21
N ALA A 101 3.40 21.35 -10.31
CA ALA A 101 3.28 21.61 -8.88
C ALA A 101 3.44 23.09 -8.53
N ALA A 102 4.40 23.78 -9.12
CA ALA A 102 4.63 25.21 -8.88
C ALA A 102 3.46 26.06 -9.38
N ARG A 103 2.88 25.71 -10.53
CA ARG A 103 1.74 26.43 -11.14
C ARG A 103 0.43 26.24 -10.36
N LEU A 104 0.12 25.01 -9.95
CA LEU A 104 -1.18 24.66 -9.35
C LEU A 104 -1.19 24.62 -7.82
N GLY A 105 -0.04 24.34 -7.19
CA GLY A 105 0.04 24.05 -5.75
C GLY A 105 -0.51 25.17 -4.87
N LYS A 106 -0.10 26.43 -5.13
CA LYS A 106 -0.52 27.59 -4.35
C LYS A 106 -1.80 28.28 -4.85
N SER A 107 -2.22 28.02 -6.08
CA SER A 107 -3.31 28.75 -6.74
C SER A 107 -4.66 28.07 -6.55
N THR A 108 -4.81 26.86 -7.11
CA THR A 108 -6.08 26.11 -7.15
C THR A 108 -6.08 24.89 -6.21
N GLY A 109 -4.91 24.50 -5.73
CA GLY A 109 -4.69 23.28 -4.95
C GLY A 109 -4.55 22.06 -5.87
N LEU A 110 -3.40 21.38 -5.77
CA LEU A 110 -3.09 20.17 -6.52
C LEU A 110 -2.89 18.99 -5.56
N ALA A 111 -3.53 17.87 -5.85
CA ALA A 111 -3.31 16.60 -5.16
C ALA A 111 -2.36 15.69 -5.96
N PHE A 112 -1.21 15.37 -5.39
CA PHE A 112 -0.35 14.30 -5.87
C PHE A 112 -0.85 12.98 -5.31
N VAL A 113 -1.28 12.07 -6.20
CA VAL A 113 -1.79 10.76 -5.80
C VAL A 113 -0.73 9.71 -6.13
N ASP A 114 -0.04 9.20 -5.12
CA ASP A 114 0.99 8.17 -5.28
C ASP A 114 0.39 6.76 -5.14
N CYS A 115 0.10 6.17 -6.29
CA CYS A 115 -0.28 4.77 -6.46
C CYS A 115 0.88 3.90 -6.95
N SER A 116 2.12 4.38 -6.86
CA SER A 116 3.31 3.58 -7.15
C SER A 116 3.66 2.64 -6.00
N ALA A 117 4.69 1.81 -6.22
CA ALA A 117 5.34 1.03 -5.19
C ALA A 117 6.84 1.38 -5.08
N SER A 118 7.24 2.59 -5.48
CA SER A 118 8.65 3.02 -5.53
C SER A 118 9.02 3.94 -4.36
N SER A 119 10.28 3.89 -3.91
CA SER A 119 10.86 4.86 -2.98
C SER A 119 11.34 6.12 -3.68
N GLU A 120 11.45 6.11 -5.01
CA GLU A 120 11.91 7.26 -5.81
C GLU A 120 10.94 8.44 -5.72
N THR A 121 9.65 8.18 -5.43
CA THR A 121 8.64 9.23 -5.25
C THR A 121 8.89 10.08 -4.00
N VAL A 122 9.66 9.61 -3.02
CA VAL A 122 9.90 10.33 -1.75
C VAL A 122 10.50 11.72 -1.97
N GLY A 123 11.48 11.82 -2.88
CA GLY A 123 12.11 13.10 -3.22
C GLY A 123 11.13 14.07 -3.87
N VAL A 124 10.32 13.58 -4.82
CA VAL A 124 9.28 14.37 -5.49
C VAL A 124 8.22 14.84 -4.47
N LEU A 125 7.68 13.92 -3.68
CA LEU A 125 6.68 14.19 -2.64
C LEU A 125 7.15 15.23 -1.64
N SER A 126 8.40 15.13 -1.19
CA SER A 126 9.03 16.11 -0.31
C SER A 126 9.00 17.53 -0.91
N ARG A 127 9.33 17.66 -2.20
CA ARG A 127 9.38 18.98 -2.86
C ARG A 127 8.00 19.55 -3.15
N VAL A 128 7.01 18.73 -3.54
CA VAL A 128 5.66 19.23 -3.84
C VAL A 128 4.90 19.68 -2.58
N VAL A 129 5.21 19.10 -1.41
CA VAL A 129 4.70 19.59 -0.12
C VAL A 129 5.16 21.03 0.16
N ASP A 130 6.43 21.37 -0.15
CA ASP A 130 6.94 22.75 -0.01
C ASP A 130 6.24 23.73 -0.98
N LEU A 131 5.78 23.22 -2.12
CA LEU A 131 5.00 23.99 -3.10
C LEU A 131 3.52 24.14 -2.70
N GLY A 132 3.12 23.61 -1.55
CA GLY A 132 1.76 23.74 -1.02
C GLY A 132 0.78 22.68 -1.52
N CYS A 133 1.25 21.66 -2.23
CA CYS A 133 0.40 20.60 -2.75
C CYS A 133 -0.12 19.67 -1.64
N CYS A 134 -1.23 19.01 -1.92
CA CYS A 134 -1.74 17.90 -1.14
C CYS A 134 -1.14 16.57 -1.64
N VAL A 135 -1.08 15.58 -0.78
CA VAL A 135 -0.57 14.24 -1.07
C VAL A 135 -1.61 13.20 -0.66
N VAL A 136 -1.86 12.24 -1.54
CA VAL A 136 -2.71 11.07 -1.30
C VAL A 136 -1.88 9.82 -1.60
N LEU A 137 -1.74 8.90 -0.67
CA LEU A 137 -0.84 7.75 -0.80
C LEU A 137 -1.61 6.44 -0.75
N ALA A 138 -1.39 5.59 -1.74
CA ALA A 138 -1.49 4.13 -1.61
C ALA A 138 -0.11 3.49 -1.43
N ASN A 139 0.95 4.20 -1.81
CA ASN A 139 2.33 3.81 -1.59
C ASN A 139 2.73 3.93 -0.10
N LYS A 140 3.20 2.82 0.48
CA LYS A 140 3.67 2.78 1.89
C LYS A 140 5.08 3.34 2.06
N LYS A 141 5.93 3.25 1.02
CA LYS A 141 7.36 3.58 1.12
C LYS A 141 7.62 5.01 1.62
N PRO A 142 6.89 6.05 1.19
CA PRO A 142 7.04 7.39 1.73
C PRO A 142 6.70 7.53 3.21
N LEU A 143 5.85 6.66 3.77
CA LEU A 143 5.49 6.70 5.19
C LEU A 143 6.42 5.87 6.07
N THR A 144 7.22 5.00 5.46
CA THR A 144 8.19 4.11 6.13
C THR A 144 9.64 4.49 5.81
N CYS A 145 9.86 5.64 5.21
CA CYS A 145 11.18 6.17 4.89
C CYS A 145 11.89 6.72 6.16
N PRO A 146 13.17 7.14 6.06
CA PRO A 146 13.87 7.81 7.16
C PRO A 146 13.08 8.99 7.72
N MET A 147 13.25 9.25 9.01
CA MET A 147 12.41 10.17 9.77
C MET A 147 12.36 11.59 9.19
N GLU A 148 13.48 12.08 8.64
CA GLU A 148 13.57 13.41 8.02
C GLU A 148 12.53 13.61 6.89
N HIS A 149 12.45 12.65 5.97
CA HIS A 149 11.49 12.71 4.86
C HIS A 149 10.05 12.49 5.36
N TYR A 150 9.87 11.60 6.33
CA TYR A 150 8.57 11.36 6.95
C TYR A 150 8.02 12.64 7.60
N ASP A 151 8.80 13.32 8.43
CA ASP A 151 8.40 14.55 9.11
C ASP A 151 7.98 15.63 8.11
N LYS A 152 8.72 15.76 7.00
CA LYS A 152 8.39 16.71 5.94
C LYS A 152 7.05 16.38 5.29
N LEU A 153 6.81 15.11 5.01
CA LEU A 153 5.58 14.62 4.39
C LEU A 153 4.35 14.83 5.29
N VAL A 154 4.50 14.63 6.61
CA VAL A 154 3.38 14.77 7.57
C VAL A 154 3.27 16.16 8.21
N LYS A 155 4.18 17.10 7.87
CA LYS A 155 4.24 18.47 8.41
C LYS A 155 2.89 19.20 8.39
N TYR A 156 2.06 18.94 7.38
CA TYR A 156 0.73 19.53 7.24
C TYR A 156 -0.34 18.43 7.25
N PRO A 157 -0.86 17.99 8.42
CA PRO A 157 -1.78 16.86 8.53
C PRO A 157 -3.03 16.98 7.66
N ARG A 158 -3.52 18.21 7.41
CA ARG A 158 -4.68 18.45 6.55
C ARG A 158 -4.42 18.19 5.06
N ARG A 159 -3.15 18.17 4.64
CA ARG A 159 -2.72 18.01 3.24
C ARG A 159 -2.30 16.59 2.87
N ILE A 160 -2.28 15.65 3.81
CA ILE A 160 -1.93 14.25 3.55
C ILE A 160 -3.10 13.32 3.80
N ARG A 161 -3.32 12.34 2.92
CA ARG A 161 -4.21 11.19 3.14
C ARG A 161 -3.50 9.93 2.72
N HIS A 162 -3.70 8.84 3.46
CA HIS A 162 -3.00 7.58 3.18
C HIS A 162 -3.78 6.35 3.64
N GLU A 163 -5.12 6.41 3.62
CA GLU A 163 -5.99 5.35 4.15
C GLU A 163 -5.66 3.97 3.55
N SER A 164 -5.44 3.91 2.24
CA SER A 164 -5.19 2.65 1.52
C SER A 164 -3.84 1.99 1.81
N THR A 165 -2.97 2.65 2.56
CA THR A 165 -1.68 2.08 2.96
C THR A 165 -1.82 0.98 4.02
N VAL A 166 -2.90 1.00 4.81
CA VAL A 166 -3.16 0.00 5.87
C VAL A 166 -4.63 -0.43 5.81
N GLY A 167 -4.88 -1.71 5.55
CA GLY A 167 -6.26 -2.24 5.50
C GLY A 167 -7.00 -1.99 4.18
N ALA A 168 -6.30 -1.52 3.13
CA ALA A 168 -6.87 -1.28 1.81
C ALA A 168 -8.09 -0.32 1.83
N GLY A 169 -9.32 -0.82 1.68
CA GLY A 169 -10.53 0.01 1.74
C GLY A 169 -11.08 0.22 3.16
N LEU A 170 -10.54 -0.47 4.16
CA LEU A 170 -11.00 -0.37 5.54
C LEU A 170 -10.60 0.99 6.15
N PRO A 171 -11.46 1.63 6.95
CA PRO A 171 -11.20 2.94 7.54
C PRO A 171 -10.28 2.84 8.77
N VAL A 172 -9.15 2.12 8.68
CA VAL A 172 -8.24 1.86 9.80
C VAL A 172 -7.61 3.16 10.31
N ILE A 173 -7.02 3.94 9.42
CA ILE A 173 -6.28 5.15 9.75
C ILE A 173 -7.24 6.26 10.14
N ALA A 174 -8.35 6.43 9.41
CA ALA A 174 -9.39 7.39 9.78
C ALA A 174 -9.95 7.11 11.18
N SER A 175 -10.23 5.83 11.50
CA SER A 175 -10.71 5.44 12.82
C SER A 175 -9.66 5.72 13.89
N LEU A 176 -8.41 5.32 13.65
CA LEU A 176 -7.31 5.57 14.59
C LEU A 176 -7.12 7.07 14.87
N ASN A 177 -7.05 7.90 13.84
CA ASN A 177 -6.92 9.35 13.99
C ASN A 177 -8.09 9.98 14.75
N ARG A 178 -9.32 9.50 14.51
CA ARG A 178 -10.51 9.98 15.24
C ARG A 178 -10.41 9.68 16.73
N MET A 179 -9.97 8.47 17.10
CA MET A 179 -9.79 8.07 18.51
C MET A 179 -8.64 8.83 19.18
N LEU A 180 -7.52 8.99 18.50
CA LEU A 180 -6.40 9.80 19.00
C LEU A 180 -6.83 11.27 19.21
N SER A 181 -7.67 11.79 18.32
CA SER A 181 -8.19 13.17 18.43
C SER A 181 -9.20 13.33 19.58
N SER A 182 -9.87 12.27 20.02
CA SER A 182 -10.72 12.31 21.22
C SER A 182 -9.95 12.18 22.53
N GLY A 183 -8.63 11.95 22.46
CA GLY A 183 -7.77 11.85 23.63
C GLY A 183 -7.74 10.47 24.30
N ASP A 184 -8.29 9.43 23.66
CA ASP A 184 -8.24 8.07 24.18
C ASP A 184 -6.94 7.36 23.72
N PRO A 185 -5.99 7.07 24.62
CA PRO A 185 -4.75 6.44 24.25
C PRO A 185 -4.97 4.98 23.83
N VAL A 186 -4.46 4.61 22.66
CA VAL A 186 -4.44 3.21 22.22
C VAL A 186 -3.38 2.45 23.02
N HIS A 187 -3.83 1.47 23.80
CA HIS A 187 -2.97 0.59 24.59
C HIS A 187 -2.27 -0.46 23.71
N ARG A 188 -3.03 -1.09 22.82
CA ARG A 188 -2.53 -2.19 21.98
C ARG A 188 -3.24 -2.26 20.63
N ILE A 189 -2.47 -2.53 19.59
CA ILE A 189 -2.97 -2.88 18.25
C ILE A 189 -2.54 -4.31 17.93
N VAL A 190 -3.48 -5.13 17.46
CA VAL A 190 -3.20 -6.42 16.82
C VAL A 190 -3.88 -6.44 15.46
N GLY A 191 -3.13 -6.68 14.38
CA GLY A 191 -3.66 -6.60 13.03
C GLY A 191 -3.26 -7.76 12.13
N SER A 192 -4.25 -8.44 11.55
CA SER A 192 -4.05 -9.30 10.36
C SER A 192 -4.23 -8.40 9.14
N LEU A 193 -3.13 -8.10 8.46
CA LEU A 193 -3.05 -7.01 7.48
C LEU A 193 -2.52 -7.46 6.11
N SER A 194 -2.41 -8.76 5.86
CA SER A 194 -1.94 -9.32 4.60
C SER A 194 -2.89 -10.42 4.16
N GLY A 195 -3.55 -10.24 3.02
CA GLY A 195 -4.44 -11.25 2.45
C GLY A 195 -3.71 -12.55 2.10
N THR A 196 -2.50 -12.47 1.56
CA THR A 196 -1.68 -13.63 1.19
C THR A 196 -1.28 -14.46 2.40
N LEU A 197 -0.67 -13.83 3.41
CA LEU A 197 -0.35 -14.50 4.68
C LEU A 197 -1.60 -14.99 5.44
N GLY A 198 -2.72 -14.26 5.36
CA GLY A 198 -4.01 -14.72 5.92
C GLY A 198 -4.49 -16.01 5.27
N TYR A 199 -4.41 -16.09 3.93
CA TYR A 199 -4.71 -17.30 3.17
C TYR A 199 -3.76 -18.44 3.57
N VAL A 200 -2.45 -18.18 3.57
CA VAL A 200 -1.45 -19.20 3.95
C VAL A 200 -1.74 -19.77 5.35
N MET A 201 -1.98 -18.91 6.34
CA MET A 201 -2.28 -19.35 7.71
C MET A 201 -3.61 -20.12 7.82
N SER A 202 -4.60 -19.78 7.01
CA SER A 202 -5.89 -20.48 6.98
C SER A 202 -5.76 -21.88 6.39
N GLU A 203 -5.00 -22.03 5.31
CA GLU A 203 -4.86 -23.31 4.63
C GLU A 203 -3.97 -24.30 5.39
N VAL A 204 -2.91 -23.82 6.06
CA VAL A 204 -2.09 -24.68 6.93
C VAL A 204 -2.84 -25.06 8.22
N GLU A 205 -3.77 -24.23 8.71
CA GLU A 205 -4.71 -24.62 9.77
C GLU A 205 -5.57 -25.81 9.34
N ASP A 206 -5.96 -25.87 8.06
CA ASP A 206 -6.74 -26.97 7.49
C ASP A 206 -5.89 -28.22 7.17
N GLY A 207 -4.62 -28.23 7.61
CA GLY A 207 -3.73 -29.38 7.54
C GLY A 207 -2.95 -29.53 6.24
N LYS A 208 -3.02 -28.53 5.34
CA LYS A 208 -2.25 -28.55 4.09
C LYS A 208 -0.77 -28.22 4.34
N PRO A 209 0.18 -28.87 3.64
CA PRO A 209 1.59 -28.50 3.71
C PRO A 209 1.83 -27.05 3.27
N LEU A 210 2.73 -26.32 3.93
CA LEU A 210 3.08 -24.94 3.60
C LEU A 210 3.50 -24.82 2.13
N SER A 211 4.31 -25.76 1.66
CA SER A 211 4.84 -25.81 0.30
C SER A 211 3.74 -25.85 -0.76
N GLU A 212 2.73 -26.70 -0.57
CA GLU A 212 1.57 -26.81 -1.46
C GLU A 212 0.71 -25.55 -1.41
N VAL A 213 0.50 -25.00 -0.22
CA VAL A 213 -0.29 -23.78 -0.02
C VAL A 213 0.33 -22.58 -0.72
N VAL A 214 1.66 -22.41 -0.61
CA VAL A 214 2.37 -21.31 -1.27
C VAL A 214 2.35 -21.47 -2.80
N LYS A 215 2.50 -22.70 -3.31
CA LYS A 215 2.33 -22.99 -4.75
C LYS A 215 0.91 -22.66 -5.22
N ALA A 216 -0.10 -23.07 -4.46
CA ALA A 216 -1.49 -22.77 -4.76
C ALA A 216 -1.76 -21.26 -4.74
N ALA A 217 -1.27 -20.55 -3.74
CA ALA A 217 -1.39 -19.09 -3.65
C ALA A 217 -0.78 -18.39 -4.87
N LYS A 218 0.40 -18.84 -5.33
CA LYS A 218 1.03 -18.31 -6.55
C LYS A 218 0.18 -18.58 -7.79
N SER A 219 -0.33 -19.80 -7.96
CA SER A 219 -1.18 -20.17 -9.10
C SER A 219 -2.51 -19.41 -9.13
N LEU A 220 -3.06 -19.07 -7.96
CA LEU A 220 -4.27 -18.24 -7.82
C LEU A 220 -4.00 -16.74 -7.98
N GLY A 221 -2.73 -16.32 -8.12
CA GLY A 221 -2.34 -14.91 -8.21
C GLY A 221 -2.48 -14.14 -6.90
N PHE A 222 -2.44 -14.84 -5.76
CA PHE A 222 -2.46 -14.21 -4.43
C PHE A 222 -1.08 -13.73 -3.98
N THR A 223 0.00 -14.21 -4.59
CA THR A 223 1.37 -13.78 -4.28
C THR A 223 1.90 -12.81 -5.32
N GLU A 224 2.94 -12.08 -4.95
CA GLU A 224 3.85 -11.45 -5.92
C GLU A 224 4.55 -12.52 -6.81
N PRO A 225 5.20 -12.13 -7.92
CA PRO A 225 5.91 -13.07 -8.80
C PRO A 225 6.91 -13.96 -8.06
N ASP A 226 7.59 -13.41 -7.05
CA ASP A 226 8.34 -14.16 -6.04
C ASP A 226 7.53 -14.20 -4.72
N PRO A 227 6.97 -15.36 -4.32
CA PRO A 227 6.20 -15.48 -3.08
C PRO A 227 6.99 -15.09 -1.82
N ARG A 228 8.32 -15.08 -1.88
CA ARG A 228 9.16 -14.67 -0.74
C ARG A 228 8.99 -13.20 -0.38
N ASP A 229 8.51 -12.36 -1.30
CA ASP A 229 8.17 -10.97 -1.00
C ASP A 229 7.03 -10.87 0.01
N ASP A 230 6.00 -11.73 -0.10
CA ASP A 230 4.90 -11.83 0.84
C ASP A 230 5.32 -12.55 2.13
N LEU A 231 5.97 -13.71 1.99
CA LEU A 231 6.39 -14.58 3.10
C LEU A 231 7.46 -13.94 4.00
N SER A 232 8.14 -12.89 3.53
CA SER A 232 9.08 -12.09 4.33
C SER A 232 8.40 -11.37 5.50
N GLY A 233 7.10 -11.07 5.39
CA GLY A 233 6.39 -10.22 6.35
C GLY A 233 6.64 -8.71 6.19
N MET A 234 7.46 -8.28 5.23
CA MET A 234 7.88 -6.89 5.08
C MET A 234 6.71 -5.94 4.75
N ASP A 235 5.70 -6.41 4.02
CA ASP A 235 4.49 -5.61 3.78
C ASP A 235 3.72 -5.34 5.09
N VAL A 236 3.57 -6.37 5.94
CA VAL A 236 2.94 -6.24 7.27
C VAL A 236 3.81 -5.34 8.16
N ALA A 237 5.13 -5.45 8.10
CA ALA A 237 6.06 -4.58 8.84
C ALA A 237 5.90 -3.10 8.46
N ARG A 238 5.76 -2.79 7.16
CA ARG A 238 5.49 -1.42 6.69
C ARG A 238 4.17 -0.89 7.22
N LYS A 239 3.11 -1.72 7.21
CA LYS A 239 1.81 -1.35 7.76
C LYS A 239 1.88 -1.12 9.28
N ALA A 240 2.60 -1.97 10.00
CA ALA A 240 2.84 -1.82 11.42
C ALA A 240 3.62 -0.53 11.74
N LEU A 241 4.66 -0.21 10.95
CA LEU A 241 5.42 1.04 11.10
C LEU A 241 4.56 2.29 10.92
N ILE A 242 3.67 2.28 9.91
CA ILE A 242 2.73 3.37 9.68
C ILE A 242 1.83 3.56 10.91
N LEU A 243 1.24 2.47 11.42
CA LEU A 243 0.39 2.52 12.62
C LEU A 243 1.17 2.97 13.86
N ALA A 244 2.39 2.47 14.07
CA ALA A 244 3.23 2.87 15.19
C ALA A 244 3.58 4.37 15.15
N ARG A 245 3.90 4.90 13.97
CA ARG A 245 4.16 6.34 13.77
C ARG A 245 2.91 7.19 13.98
N LEU A 246 1.72 6.70 13.59
CA LEU A 246 0.44 7.36 13.89
C LEU A 246 0.15 7.42 15.40
N LEU A 247 0.61 6.44 16.18
CA LEU A 247 0.58 6.49 17.65
C LEU A 247 1.63 7.45 18.26
N GLY A 248 2.34 8.22 17.44
CA GLY A 248 3.37 9.16 17.87
C GLY A 248 4.75 8.54 18.11
N ARG A 249 4.95 7.25 17.81
CA ARG A 249 6.26 6.61 18.00
C ARG A 249 7.24 7.03 16.92
N ARG A 250 8.44 7.44 17.32
CA ARG A 250 9.53 7.85 16.41
C ARG A 250 10.50 6.70 16.19
N ILE A 251 10.06 5.70 15.42
CA ILE A 251 10.84 4.49 15.10
C ILE A 251 11.07 4.33 13.60
N ASN A 252 12.05 3.49 13.25
CA ASN A 252 12.37 3.08 11.87
C ASN A 252 12.13 1.57 11.69
N MET A 253 12.30 1.07 10.46
CA MET A 253 12.01 -0.33 10.13
C MET A 253 12.87 -1.34 10.92
N ASP A 254 14.12 -0.99 11.19
CA ASP A 254 15.07 -1.75 12.02
C ASP A 254 14.61 -1.95 13.47
N SER A 255 13.69 -1.10 13.95
CA SER A 255 13.11 -1.18 15.29
C SER A 255 11.98 -2.21 15.38
N ILE A 256 11.55 -2.79 14.25
CA ILE A 256 10.47 -3.77 14.18
C ILE A 256 11.06 -5.18 14.16
N LYS A 257 10.61 -6.04 15.08
CA LYS A 257 10.94 -7.46 15.03
C LYS A 257 10.09 -8.13 13.94
N ILE A 258 10.72 -8.73 12.94
CA ILE A 258 10.05 -9.38 11.80
C ILE A 258 10.37 -10.87 11.83
N GLU A 259 9.35 -11.72 11.95
CA GLU A 259 9.47 -13.17 11.74
C GLU A 259 9.10 -13.50 10.29
N SER A 260 10.08 -13.90 9.47
CA SER A 260 9.81 -14.44 8.13
C SER A 260 9.29 -15.88 8.21
N LEU A 261 8.46 -16.28 7.23
CA LEU A 261 8.03 -17.66 7.06
C LEU A 261 9.08 -18.55 6.38
N TYR A 262 10.24 -18.00 6.02
CA TYR A 262 11.39 -18.76 5.56
C TYR A 262 12.68 -18.29 6.26
N PRO A 263 13.66 -19.17 6.46
CA PRO A 263 14.97 -18.81 7.01
C PRO A 263 15.83 -18.06 5.98
N ASN A 264 16.84 -17.32 6.46
CA ASN A 264 17.72 -16.49 5.62
C ASN A 264 18.44 -17.27 4.51
N ASN A 265 18.72 -18.57 4.69
CA ASN A 265 19.33 -19.41 3.65
C ASN A 265 18.37 -19.77 2.50
N MET A 266 17.12 -19.30 2.54
CA MET A 266 16.14 -19.41 1.45
C MET A 266 15.75 -18.05 0.86
N ALA A 267 16.44 -16.98 1.26
CA ALA A 267 16.14 -15.61 0.83
C ALA A 267 16.32 -15.40 -0.69
N PRO A 268 15.68 -14.37 -1.28
CA PRO A 268 15.75 -14.09 -2.72
C PRO A 268 17.17 -13.92 -3.29
N ASP A 269 18.13 -13.48 -2.49
CA ASP A 269 19.54 -13.30 -2.85
C ASP A 269 20.38 -14.59 -2.74
N VAL A 270 19.82 -15.67 -2.17
CA VAL A 270 20.51 -16.94 -1.93
C VAL A 270 20.14 -18.01 -2.97
N MET A 271 18.88 -18.09 -3.39
CA MET A 271 18.39 -19.11 -4.32
C MET A 271 17.32 -18.60 -5.28
N SER A 272 17.12 -19.30 -6.39
CA SER A 272 16.07 -18.95 -7.36
C SER A 272 14.66 -19.23 -6.83
N VAL A 273 13.67 -18.63 -7.47
CA VAL A 273 12.25 -18.87 -7.14
C VAL A 273 11.87 -20.31 -7.45
N GLU A 274 12.41 -20.87 -8.53
CA GLU A 274 12.19 -22.24 -8.96
C GLU A 274 12.75 -23.24 -7.95
N GLU A 275 13.95 -23.00 -7.41
CA GLU A 275 14.55 -23.83 -6.37
C GLU A 275 13.75 -23.73 -5.06
N PHE A 276 13.43 -22.51 -4.64
CA PHE A 276 12.64 -22.26 -3.43
C PHE A 276 11.31 -23.01 -3.44
N LEU A 277 10.55 -22.90 -4.54
CA LEU A 277 9.27 -23.58 -4.70
C LEU A 277 9.43 -25.07 -4.98
N GLY A 278 10.48 -25.48 -5.69
CA GLY A 278 10.71 -26.86 -6.10
C GLY A 278 10.99 -27.80 -4.92
N SER A 279 11.86 -27.38 -4.01
CA SER A 279 12.38 -28.26 -2.96
C SER A 279 12.57 -27.57 -1.60
N SER A 280 13.06 -26.33 -1.54
CA SER A 280 13.51 -25.75 -0.26
C SER A 280 12.36 -25.46 0.71
N ILE A 281 11.22 -24.93 0.24
CA ILE A 281 10.09 -24.62 1.11
C ILE A 281 9.45 -25.88 1.74
N ALA A 282 9.54 -27.04 1.07
CA ALA A 282 9.01 -28.30 1.59
C ALA A 282 9.75 -28.77 2.87
N LEU A 283 10.99 -28.32 3.08
CA LEU A 283 11.74 -28.59 4.30
C LEU A 283 11.07 -27.96 5.54
N LEU A 284 10.21 -26.95 5.34
CA LEU A 284 9.52 -26.23 6.42
C LEU A 284 8.16 -26.87 6.78
N ASP A 285 7.64 -27.79 5.98
CA ASP A 285 6.29 -28.33 6.12
C ASP A 285 6.07 -29.02 7.47
N LYS A 286 7.04 -29.83 7.90
CA LYS A 286 6.97 -30.57 9.17
C LYS A 286 6.92 -29.63 10.37
N ASP A 287 7.77 -28.59 10.35
CA ASP A 287 7.88 -27.64 11.46
C ASP A 287 6.62 -26.77 11.57
N VAL A 288 6.08 -26.31 10.44
CA VAL A 288 4.81 -25.57 10.42
C VAL A 288 3.64 -26.45 10.88
N ALA A 289 3.55 -27.69 10.40
CA ALA A 289 2.51 -28.62 10.82
C ALA A 289 2.57 -28.94 12.33
N GLU A 290 3.77 -29.07 12.91
CA GLU A 290 3.93 -29.23 14.37
C GLU A 290 3.49 -27.98 15.12
N ARG A 291 3.87 -26.77 14.67
CA ARG A 291 3.40 -25.51 15.27
C ARG A 291 1.87 -25.40 15.24
N VAL A 292 1.23 -25.77 14.13
CA VAL A 292 -0.23 -25.78 13.98
C VAL A 292 -0.86 -26.79 14.96
N ARG A 293 -0.36 -28.02 15.01
CA ARG A 293 -0.86 -29.06 15.95
C ARG A 293 -0.74 -28.62 17.40
N LYS A 294 0.39 -28.00 17.78
CA LYS A 294 0.61 -27.48 19.13
C LYS A 294 -0.35 -26.35 19.50
N ALA A 295 -0.63 -25.42 18.58
CA ALA A 295 -1.63 -24.38 18.82
C ALA A 295 -3.03 -24.99 18.96
N ALA A 296 -3.38 -25.93 18.09
CA ALA A 296 -4.69 -26.58 18.10
C ALA A 296 -4.95 -27.37 19.40
N SER A 297 -3.93 -28.03 19.96
CA SER A 297 -4.07 -28.75 21.25
C SER A 297 -4.35 -27.83 22.44
N SER A 298 -4.05 -26.53 22.29
CA SER A 298 -4.35 -25.49 23.28
C SER A 298 -5.63 -24.70 22.96
N GLY A 299 -6.44 -25.15 22.00
CA GLY A 299 -7.66 -24.44 21.56
C GLY A 299 -7.39 -23.16 20.75
N ASN A 300 -6.16 -23.01 20.25
CA ASN A 300 -5.69 -21.84 19.54
C ASN A 300 -5.45 -22.13 18.05
N VAL A 301 -5.21 -21.08 17.28
CA VAL A 301 -4.83 -21.11 15.87
C VAL A 301 -3.65 -20.17 15.63
N LEU A 302 -2.89 -20.41 14.57
CA LEU A 302 -1.80 -19.54 14.15
C LEU A 302 -2.31 -18.47 13.19
N ARG A 303 -1.93 -17.21 13.42
CA ARG A 303 -2.20 -16.10 12.51
C ARG A 303 -0.95 -15.24 12.36
N TYR A 304 -0.68 -14.79 11.14
CA TYR A 304 0.39 -13.84 10.89
C TYR A 304 -0.14 -12.41 11.12
N VAL A 305 0.33 -11.75 12.17
CA VAL A 305 -0.20 -10.46 12.61
C VAL A 305 0.91 -9.48 12.95
N CYS A 306 0.57 -8.18 12.93
CA CYS A 306 1.36 -7.17 13.64
C CYS A 306 0.86 -7.01 15.08
N VAL A 307 1.78 -6.80 16.02
CA VAL A 307 1.49 -6.45 17.42
C VAL A 307 2.24 -5.17 17.78
N ILE A 308 1.49 -4.17 18.25
CA ILE A 308 2.01 -2.87 18.69
C ILE A 308 1.49 -2.61 20.12
N GLU A 309 2.38 -2.59 21.11
CA GLU A 309 2.04 -2.49 22.54
C GLU A 309 3.22 -1.88 23.32
N GLY A 310 3.01 -0.80 24.08
CA GLY A 310 4.11 -0.15 24.82
C GLY A 310 5.25 0.33 23.90
N SER A 311 6.46 -0.23 24.02
CA SER A 311 7.57 -0.01 23.07
C SER A 311 7.69 -1.10 21.99
N ARG A 312 7.01 -2.23 22.19
CA ARG A 312 7.04 -3.40 21.29
C ARG A 312 6.34 -3.08 19.97
N CYS A 313 7.00 -3.40 18.87
CA CYS A 313 6.44 -3.42 17.53
C CYS A 313 7.01 -4.65 16.82
N GLU A 314 6.16 -5.62 16.52
CA GLU A 314 6.58 -6.87 15.88
C GLU A 314 5.56 -7.36 14.85
N VAL A 315 6.03 -8.14 13.90
CA VAL A 315 5.21 -8.86 12.93
C VAL A 315 5.67 -10.30 12.85
N GLY A 316 4.72 -11.23 12.84
CA GLY A 316 5.05 -12.65 12.87
C GLY A 316 3.84 -13.52 13.15
N ILE A 317 4.11 -14.81 13.29
CA ILE A 317 3.09 -15.78 13.68
C ILE A 317 2.79 -15.59 15.16
N GLN A 318 1.51 -15.43 15.48
CA GLN A 318 1.00 -15.42 16.84
C GLN A 318 -0.02 -16.54 17.01
N GLU A 319 0.01 -17.14 18.20
CA GLU A 319 -0.99 -18.09 18.64
C GLU A 319 -2.16 -17.32 19.27
N LEU A 320 -3.38 -17.51 18.74
CA LEU A 320 -4.57 -16.79 19.15
C LEU A 320 -5.72 -17.76 19.44
N PRO A 321 -6.59 -17.47 20.42
CA PRO A 321 -7.77 -18.28 20.67
C PRO A 321 -8.62 -18.41 19.40
N LYS A 322 -8.99 -19.65 19.04
CA LYS A 322 -9.78 -19.94 17.82
C LYS A 322 -11.08 -19.15 17.77
N ASN A 323 -11.68 -18.92 18.94
CA ASN A 323 -12.94 -18.20 19.07
C ASN A 323 -12.79 -16.67 19.16
N SER A 324 -11.58 -16.12 19.09
CA SER A 324 -11.35 -14.67 19.07
C SER A 324 -11.66 -14.06 17.69
N PRO A 325 -11.90 -12.74 17.58
CA PRO A 325 -12.15 -12.10 16.28
C PRO A 325 -11.06 -12.35 15.23
N LEU A 326 -9.79 -12.38 15.64
CA LEU A 326 -8.65 -12.68 14.75
C LEU A 326 -8.51 -14.20 14.49
N GLY A 327 -8.81 -15.04 15.49
CA GLY A 327 -8.75 -16.50 15.34
C GLY A 327 -9.82 -17.07 14.41
N ARG A 328 -10.95 -16.37 14.23
CA ARG A 328 -12.01 -16.76 13.29
C ARG A 328 -11.76 -16.34 11.85
N LEU A 329 -10.70 -15.58 11.58
CA LEU A 329 -10.37 -15.15 10.21
C LEU A 329 -10.15 -16.35 9.30
N ARG A 330 -10.60 -16.21 8.05
CA ARG A 330 -10.39 -17.18 6.97
C ARG A 330 -10.03 -16.43 5.69
N GLY A 331 -9.25 -17.09 4.83
CA GLY A 331 -8.87 -16.54 3.53
C GLY A 331 -8.08 -15.24 3.65
N SER A 332 -8.41 -14.26 2.81
CA SER A 332 -7.66 -13.01 2.64
C SER A 332 -8.18 -11.83 3.47
N ASP A 333 -9.06 -12.08 4.43
CA ASP A 333 -9.67 -11.04 5.26
C ASP A 333 -8.64 -10.30 6.14
N ASN A 334 -8.79 -8.97 6.18
CA ASN A 334 -7.99 -8.11 7.04
C ASN A 334 -8.81 -7.66 8.26
N VAL A 335 -8.21 -7.70 9.45
CA VAL A 335 -8.82 -7.21 10.69
C VAL A 335 -7.79 -6.48 11.51
N VAL A 336 -8.20 -5.35 12.10
CA VAL A 336 -7.42 -4.60 13.08
C VAL A 336 -8.20 -4.53 14.37
N LYS A 337 -7.62 -5.07 15.45
CA LYS A 337 -8.14 -4.95 16.81
C LYS A 337 -7.38 -3.83 17.53
N LEU A 338 -8.11 -2.81 17.92
CA LEU A 338 -7.62 -1.74 18.79
C LEU A 338 -8.10 -2.03 20.22
N LYS A 339 -7.18 -1.98 21.19
CA LYS A 339 -7.48 -2.03 22.61
C LYS A 339 -7.05 -0.71 23.23
N PHE A 340 -7.95 -0.12 24.02
CA PHE A 340 -7.77 1.15 24.71
C PHE A 340 -7.49 0.90 26.19
N PHE A 341 -7.06 1.94 26.91
CA PHE A 341 -6.78 1.83 28.34
C PHE A 341 -8.04 1.80 29.22
N PHE A 342 -9.14 2.37 28.73
CA PHE A 342 -10.42 2.46 29.42
C PHE A 342 -11.46 1.54 28.81
#